data_AF-A5FDI2-F1
#
_entry.id   AF-A5FDI2-F1
#
_cell.length_a   1.000
_cell.length_b   1.000
_cell.length_c   1.000
_cell.angle_alpha   90.00
_cell.angle_beta   90.00
_cell.angle_gamma   90.00
#
_symmetry.space_group_name_H-M   'P 1'
#
loop_
_entity.id
_entity.type
_entity.pdbx_description
1 polymer ?
#
loop_
_entity_poly.entity_id
_entity_poly.type
_entity_poly.pdbx_seq_one_letter_code
_entity_poly.pdbx_strand_id
1 'polypeptide(L)'
;MINQFKKIKIMEDDKIKLNDLIEKPENYFIMLRPASKKRNDLHSVEINVEGYSDLFNLIMDLLKAGALALEGIEASEENVRDPEKYVASLLRVIEMLIPMEEGELLDILYYKHLNEKNETDSK
;
A
#
# COMPACT_ATOMS: atom_id res chain seq x y z
N MET A 1 18.64 7.92 42.47
CA MET A 1 17.22 7.53 42.48
C MET A 1 16.56 8.18 41.27
N ILE A 2 16.18 7.37 40.29
CA ILE A 2 15.73 7.82 38.96
C ILE A 2 14.24 8.17 39.00
N ASN A 3 13.95 9.25 38.28
CA ASN A 3 12.69 9.96 38.16
C ASN A 3 11.56 9.13 37.54
N GLN A 4 10.40 9.24 38.20
CA GLN A 4 9.04 9.43 37.70
C GLN A 4 8.68 8.86 36.31
N PHE A 5 7.84 7.84 36.34
CA PHE A 5 7.03 7.37 35.22
C PHE A 5 6.25 8.52 34.60
N LYS A 6 6.65 8.89 33.39
CA LYS A 6 5.96 9.86 32.54
C LYS A 6 4.61 9.24 32.15
N LYS A 7 3.53 9.79 32.72
CA LYS A 7 2.14 9.45 32.41
C LYS A 7 1.94 9.51 30.88
N ILE A 8 1.63 8.37 30.25
CA ILE A 8 1.23 8.33 28.85
C ILE A 8 -0.12 9.05 28.76
N LYS A 9 -0.13 10.21 28.09
CA LYS A 9 -1.36 10.92 27.76
C LYS A 9 -2.07 10.08 26.68
N ILE A 10 -3.13 9.40 27.07
CA ILE A 10 -4.05 8.75 26.13
C ILE A 10 -4.63 9.88 25.27
N MET A 11 -4.37 9.85 23.96
CA MET A 11 -4.93 10.79 22.99
C MET A 11 -6.44 10.54 22.89
N GLU A 12 -7.22 11.44 23.46
CA GLU A 12 -8.67 11.51 23.28
C GLU A 12 -8.97 11.97 21.84
N ASP A 13 -9.63 11.12 21.05
CA ASP A 13 -10.37 11.41 19.81
C ASP A 13 -9.80 12.52 18.89
N ASP A 14 -8.66 12.29 18.24
CA ASP A 14 -8.25 13.11 17.09
C ASP A 14 -9.09 12.73 15.85
N LYS A 15 -10.36 13.17 15.86
CA LYS A 15 -11.24 13.08 14.67
C LYS A 15 -10.78 14.11 13.66
N ILE A 16 -10.06 13.65 12.64
CA ILE A 16 -9.69 14.47 11.49
C ILE A 16 -10.98 14.92 10.80
N LYS A 17 -11.17 16.24 10.64
CA LYS A 17 -12.31 16.77 9.90
C LYS A 17 -12.06 16.54 8.41
N LEU A 18 -13.04 15.99 7.71
CA LEU A 18 -12.96 15.68 6.28
C LEU A 18 -12.54 16.92 5.45
N ASN A 19 -13.06 18.09 5.79
CA ASN A 19 -12.71 19.33 5.09
C ASN A 19 -11.23 19.70 5.26
N ASP A 20 -10.64 19.47 6.43
CA ASP A 20 -9.22 19.76 6.67
C ASP A 20 -8.32 18.82 5.84
N LEU A 21 -8.78 17.59 5.61
CA LEU A 21 -8.12 16.60 4.75
C LEU A 21 -8.14 17.02 3.26
N ILE A 22 -9.22 17.68 2.84
CA ILE A 22 -9.42 18.14 1.45
C ILE A 22 -8.66 19.43 1.18
N GLU A 23 -8.71 20.39 2.11
CA GLU A 23 -8.10 21.72 1.91
C GLU A 23 -6.57 21.72 2.06
N LYS A 24 -6.03 20.82 2.89
CA LYS A 24 -4.58 20.77 3.18
C LYS A 24 -4.06 19.33 3.28
N PRO A 25 -4.17 18.54 2.19
CA PRO A 25 -3.79 17.14 2.18
C PRO A 25 -2.32 16.92 2.57
N GLU A 26 -1.43 17.87 2.31
CA GLU A 26 -0.01 17.83 2.64
C GLU A 26 0.31 17.72 4.14
N ASN A 27 -0.63 18.12 5.01
CA ASN A 27 -0.45 18.03 6.46
C ASN A 27 -0.68 16.61 7.00
N TYR A 28 -1.35 15.76 6.22
CA TYR A 28 -1.79 14.43 6.64
C TYR A 28 -1.20 13.32 5.76
N PHE A 29 -1.06 13.58 4.46
CA PHE A 29 -0.47 12.67 3.48
C PHE A 29 0.95 13.12 3.16
N ILE A 30 1.88 12.81 4.07
CA ILE A 30 3.30 12.95 3.76
C ILE A 30 3.67 11.78 2.85
N MET A 31 3.98 12.08 1.58
CA MET A 31 4.54 11.08 0.67
C MET A 31 5.81 10.51 1.30
N LEU A 32 5.78 9.23 1.67
CA LEU A 32 6.95 8.52 2.15
C LEU A 32 7.99 8.57 1.03
N ARG A 33 8.96 9.47 1.15
CA ARG A 33 10.02 9.56 0.16
C ARG A 33 10.78 8.24 0.22
N PRO A 34 11.04 7.58 -0.93
CA PRO A 34 12.00 6.49 -0.98
C PRO A 34 13.26 6.96 -0.26
N ALA A 35 13.84 6.12 0.60
CA ALA A 35 15.05 6.48 1.31
C ALA A 35 16.04 7.07 0.29
N SER A 36 16.32 8.37 0.39
CA SER A 36 16.97 9.18 -0.65
C SER A 36 18.39 8.73 -0.98
N LYS A 37 18.91 7.74 -0.24
CA LYS A 37 20.09 7.00 -0.59
C LYS A 37 19.69 5.90 -1.56
N LYS A 38 20.07 6.06 -2.83
CA LYS A 38 20.27 4.93 -3.76
C LYS A 38 21.07 3.88 -3.00
N ARG A 39 20.37 2.86 -2.52
CA ARG A 39 20.95 1.69 -1.89
C ARG A 39 21.44 0.84 -3.06
N ASN A 40 22.75 0.68 -3.20
CA ASN A 40 23.36 -0.08 -4.30
C ASN A 40 22.91 -1.56 -4.31
N ASP A 41 22.25 -2.01 -3.24
CA ASP A 41 21.68 -3.34 -3.06
C ASP A 41 20.16 -3.42 -3.38
N LEU A 42 19.51 -2.31 -3.73
CA LEU A 42 18.09 -2.29 -4.09
C LEU A 42 17.93 -2.10 -5.60
N HIS A 43 17.45 -3.14 -6.28
CA HIS A 43 17.02 -3.02 -7.67
C HIS A 43 15.67 -2.28 -7.71
N SER A 44 15.69 -1.04 -8.20
CA SER A 44 14.47 -0.27 -8.47
C SER A 44 13.99 -0.56 -9.87
N VAL A 45 12.73 -0.99 -10.01
CA VAL A 45 12.01 -1.03 -11.28
C VAL A 45 11.02 0.12 -11.27
N GLU A 46 11.03 0.93 -12.33
CA GLU A 46 10.01 1.94 -12.56
C GLU A 46 8.80 1.26 -13.18
N ILE A 47 7.64 1.49 -12.59
CA ILE A 47 6.37 0.89 -13.00
C ILE A 47 5.44 2.04 -13.36
N ASN A 48 4.93 2.01 -14.59
CA ASN A 48 3.92 2.94 -15.04
C ASN A 48 2.55 2.32 -14.76
N VAL A 49 1.72 3.04 -14.00
CA VAL A 49 0.33 2.66 -13.72
C VAL A 49 -0.57 3.86 -14.00
N GLU A 50 -1.79 3.59 -14.46
CA GLU A 50 -2.76 4.64 -14.78
C GLU A 50 -3.48 5.19 -13.54
N GLY A 51 -3.55 4.40 -12.47
CA GLY A 51 -4.27 4.74 -11.24
C GLY A 51 -3.99 3.77 -10.10
N TYR A 52 -4.67 3.98 -8.97
CA TYR A 52 -4.60 3.12 -7.79
C TYR A 52 -5.17 1.73 -8.06
N SER A 53 -6.27 1.63 -8.82
CA SER A 53 -6.84 0.34 -9.19
C SER A 53 -5.86 -0.49 -10.02
N ASP A 54 -5.19 0.13 -11.00
CA ASP A 54 -4.17 -0.52 -11.83
C ASP A 54 -2.96 -0.98 -10.99
N LEU A 55 -2.50 -0.14 -10.06
CA LEU A 55 -1.45 -0.51 -9.10
C LEU A 55 -1.82 -1.72 -8.25
N PHE A 56 -3.04 -1.76 -7.71
CA PHE A 56 -3.50 -2.85 -6.87
C PHE A 56 -3.69 -4.15 -7.65
N ASN A 57 -4.17 -4.09 -8.89
CA ASN A 57 -4.20 -5.23 -9.79
C ASN A 57 -2.80 -5.78 -10.06
N LEU A 58 -1.81 -4.91 -10.33
CA LEU A 58 -0.43 -5.35 -10.53
C LEU A 58 0.15 -6.05 -9.29
N ILE A 59 -0.08 -5.49 -8.09
CA ILE A 59 0.36 -6.12 -6.84
C ILE A 59 -0.29 -7.49 -6.65
N MET A 60 -1.60 -7.59 -6.91
CA MET A 60 -2.34 -8.85 -6.86
C MET A 60 -1.74 -9.90 -7.81
N ASP A 61 -1.44 -9.52 -9.05
CA ASP A 61 -0.85 -10.42 -10.05
C ASP A 61 0.54 -10.92 -9.62
N LEU A 62 1.37 -10.03 -9.04
CA LEU A 62 2.68 -10.41 -8.51
C LEU A 62 2.57 -11.39 -7.34
N LEU A 63 1.59 -11.20 -6.43
CA LEU A 63 1.34 -12.13 -5.32
C LEU A 63 0.89 -13.50 -5.84
N LYS A 64 -0.02 -13.53 -6.82
CA LYS A 64 -0.50 -14.78 -7.45
C LYS A 64 0.63 -15.51 -8.16
N ALA A 65 1.47 -14.79 -8.91
CA ALA A 65 2.64 -15.37 -9.57
C ALA A 65 3.62 -15.96 -8.55
N GLY A 66 3.86 -15.27 -7.43
CA GLY A 66 4.68 -15.77 -6.33
C GLY A 66 4.09 -17.03 -5.68
N ALA A 67 2.78 -17.06 -5.43
CA ALA A 67 2.11 -18.24 -4.88
C ALA A 67 2.20 -19.45 -5.82
N LEU A 68 1.95 -19.26 -7.12
CA LEU A 68 2.07 -20.32 -8.13
C LEU A 68 3.51 -20.84 -8.26
N ALA A 69 4.50 -19.94 -8.22
CA ALA A 69 5.90 -20.32 -8.25
C ALA A 69 6.29 -21.20 -7.06
N LEU A 70 5.73 -20.94 -5.87
CA LEU A 70 5.96 -21.75 -4.67
C LEU A 70 5.25 -23.11 -4.73
N GLU A 71 4.08 -23.19 -5.36
CA GLU A 71 3.35 -24.44 -5.56
C GLU A 71 4.03 -25.37 -6.58
N GLY A 72 4.75 -24.81 -7.55
CA GLY A 72 5.49 -25.55 -8.58
C GLY A 72 6.84 -26.13 -8.13
N ILE A 73 7.28 -25.86 -6.89
CA ILE A 73 8.53 -26.42 -6.36
C ILE A 73 8.26 -27.88 -5.97
N GLU A 74 8.89 -28.83 -6.67
CA GLU A 74 8.90 -30.24 -6.27
C GLU A 74 9.55 -30.37 -4.88
N ALA A 75 8.73 -30.61 -3.86
CA ALA A 75 9.22 -30.85 -2.52
C ALA A 75 10.01 -32.17 -2.50
N SER A 76 11.30 -32.10 -2.17
CA SER A 76 12.08 -33.29 -1.85
C SER A 76 11.38 -34.05 -0.72
N GLU A 77 11.16 -35.36 -0.88
CA GLU A 77 10.39 -36.23 0.04
C GLU A 77 10.86 -36.23 1.52
N GLU A 78 11.96 -35.56 1.85
CA GLU A 78 12.60 -35.57 3.16
C GLU A 78 12.12 -34.50 4.15
N ASN A 79 11.34 -33.48 3.73
CA ASN A 79 10.92 -32.40 4.63
C ASN A 79 9.45 -32.53 5.07
N VAL A 80 9.25 -32.86 6.36
CA VAL A 80 7.93 -32.98 7.03
C VAL A 80 7.17 -31.64 7.13
N ARG A 81 7.82 -30.52 6.80
CA ARG A 81 7.23 -29.19 6.74
C ARG A 81 7.52 -28.63 5.35
N ASP A 82 6.46 -28.25 4.64
CA ASP A 82 6.52 -27.56 3.34
C ASP A 82 6.47 -26.04 3.57
N PRO A 83 7.58 -25.35 3.90
CA PRO A 83 7.60 -23.90 4.10
C PRO A 83 7.03 -23.13 2.91
N GLU A 84 7.18 -23.66 1.69
CA GLU A 84 6.65 -23.10 0.44
C GLU A 84 5.13 -22.98 0.49
N LYS A 85 4.43 -23.99 1.01
CA LYS A 85 2.97 -23.97 1.17
C LYS A 85 2.51 -22.92 2.18
N TYR A 86 3.28 -22.72 3.25
CA TYR A 86 2.98 -21.67 4.24
C TYR A 86 3.19 -20.28 3.67
N VAL A 87 4.26 -20.07 2.89
CA VAL A 87 4.50 -18.79 2.21
C VAL A 87 3.41 -18.54 1.16
N ALA A 88 3.04 -19.53 0.34
CA ALA A 88 1.95 -19.39 -0.63
C ALA A 88 0.62 -19.04 0.06
N SER A 89 0.31 -19.66 1.19
CA SER A 89 -0.88 -19.35 1.98
C SER A 89 -0.85 -17.93 2.54
N LEU A 90 0.31 -17.46 3.01
CA LEU A 90 0.48 -16.08 3.48
C LEU A 90 0.30 -15.07 2.34
N LEU A 91 0.85 -15.33 1.16
CA LEU A 91 0.67 -14.47 -0.02
C LEU A 91 -0.80 -14.34 -0.41
N ARG A 92 -1.58 -15.43 -0.32
CA ARG A 92 -3.04 -15.40 -0.55
C ARG A 92 -3.79 -14.58 0.52
N VAL A 93 -3.33 -14.60 1.77
CA VAL A 93 -3.91 -13.73 2.82
C VAL A 93 -3.62 -12.26 2.53
N ILE A 94 -2.40 -11.93 2.11
CA ILE A 94 -2.03 -10.56 1.73
C ILE A 94 -2.85 -10.10 0.52
N GLU A 95 -3.07 -10.98 -0.46
CA GLU A 95 -3.92 -10.71 -1.62
C GLU A 95 -5.33 -10.25 -1.20
N MET A 96 -5.96 -10.94 -0.25
CA MET A 96 -7.29 -10.59 0.26
C MET A 96 -7.36 -9.26 1.03
N LEU A 97 -6.22 -8.71 1.44
CA LEU A 97 -6.14 -7.43 2.16
C LEU A 97 -5.91 -6.24 1.22
N ILE A 98 -5.76 -6.47 -0.09
CA ILE A 98 -5.59 -5.40 -1.06
C ILE A 98 -6.93 -4.63 -1.18
N PRO A 99 -6.93 -3.31 -0.97
CA PRO A 99 -8.15 -2.50 -0.94
C PRO A 99 -8.59 -2.11 -2.36
N MET A 100 -9.14 -3.08 -3.10
CA MET A 100 -9.50 -2.94 -4.52
C MET A 100 -10.57 -1.86 -4.71
N GLU A 101 -11.65 -1.93 -3.95
CA GLU A 101 -12.78 -1.00 -4.04
C GLU A 101 -12.37 0.43 -3.67
N GLU A 102 -11.52 0.60 -2.66
CA GLU A 102 -10.98 1.91 -2.33
C GLU A 102 -10.05 2.44 -3.42
N GLY A 103 -9.29 1.57 -4.09
CA GLY A 103 -8.47 1.95 -5.25
C GLY A 103 -9.31 2.52 -6.39
N GLU A 104 -10.41 1.84 -6.74
CA GLU A 104 -11.37 2.34 -7.74
C GLU A 104 -12.00 3.68 -7.32
N LEU A 105 -12.38 3.80 -6.05
CA LEU A 105 -12.93 5.05 -5.52
C LEU A 105 -11.93 6.20 -5.63
N LEU A 106 -10.66 5.96 -5.29
CA LEU A 106 -9.59 6.96 -5.40
C LEU A 106 -9.41 7.42 -6.84
N ASP A 107 -9.43 6.50 -7.80
CA ASP A 107 -9.34 6.84 -9.22
C ASP A 107 -10.54 7.70 -9.67
N ILE A 108 -11.76 7.35 -9.27
CA ILE A 108 -12.96 8.15 -9.55
C ILE A 108 -12.84 9.57 -8.97
N LEU A 109 -12.39 9.70 -7.73
CA LEU A 109 -12.21 11.00 -7.07
C LEU A 109 -11.15 11.84 -7.78
N TYR A 110 -10.05 11.21 -8.20
CA TYR A 110 -9.00 11.88 -8.96
C TYR A 110 -9.49 12.40 -10.31
N TYR A 111 -10.23 11.59 -11.07
CA TYR A 111 -10.81 12.02 -12.34
C TYR A 111 -11.80 13.17 -12.18
N LYS A 112 -12.64 13.15 -11.13
CA LYS A 112 -13.55 14.27 -10.83
C LYS A 112 -12.78 15.56 -10.55
N HIS A 113 -11.74 15.48 -9.71
CA HIS A 113 -10.89 16.63 -9.39
C HIS A 113 -10.22 17.23 -10.64
N LEU A 114 -9.69 16.39 -11.54
CA LEU A 114 -9.09 16.86 -12.79
C LEU A 114 -10.10 17.58 -13.69
N ASN A 115 -11.32 17.05 -13.80
CA ASN A 115 -12.36 17.66 -14.62
C ASN A 115 -12.80 19.03 -14.07
N GLU A 116 -12.97 19.14 -12.74
CA GLU A 116 -13.31 20.41 -12.09
C GLU A 116 -12.22 21.48 -12.30
N LYS A 117 -10.95 21.08 -12.25
CA LYS A 117 -9.82 21.96 -12.51
C LYS A 117 -9.79 22.45 -13.96
N ASN A 118 -10.00 21.56 -14.92
CA ASN A 118 -10.04 21.92 -16.34
C ASN A 118 -11.18 22.90 -16.68
N GLU A 119 -12.32 22.78 -15.99
CA GLU A 119 -13.46 23.70 -16.13
C GLU A 119 -13.21 25.08 -15.48
N THR A 120 -12.40 25.15 -14.42
CA THR A 120 -12.03 26.41 -13.76
C THR A 120 -10.92 27.15 -14.51
N ASP A 121 -9.95 26.44 -15.10
CA ASP A 121 -8.88 27.03 -15.90
C ASP A 121 -9.37 27.51 -17.29
N SER A 122 -10.55 27.09 -17.73
CA SER A 122 -11.18 27.48 -19.00
C SER A 122 -12.15 28.67 -18.91
N LYS A 123 -12.33 29.26 -17.72
CA LYS A 123 -13.20 30.43 -17.46
C LYS A 123 -12.38 31.67 -17.11
#